data_AF-A0A1J4UPL3-F1
#
_entry.id   AF-A0A1J4UPL3-F1
#
_cell.length_a   1.000
_cell.length_b   1.000
_cell.length_c   1.000
_cell.angle_alpha   90.00
_cell.angle_beta   90.00
_cell.angle_gamma   90.00
#
_symmetry.space_group_name_H-M   'P 1'
#
loop_
_entity.id
_entity.type
_entity.pdbx_description
1 polymer ?
#
loop_
_entity_poly.entity_id
_entity_poly.type
_entity_poly.pdbx_seq_one_letter_code
_entity_poly.pdbx_strand_id
1 'polypeptide(L)' 'MRVHDREEEVTMLKRCPKDGTYTLTAACPKCSEKTLTPHPPKYSVPDKLAVYRRKAKYPELEATK' A
#
# COMPACT_ATOMS: atom_id res chain seq x y z
N MET A 1 -6.17 35.17 -1.08
CA MET A 1 -7.00 33.95 -1.01
C MET A 1 -6.17 32.77 -1.52
N ARG A 2 -5.38 32.14 -0.63
CA ARG A 2 -4.65 30.92 -0.98
C ARG A 2 -5.66 29.78 -0.89
N VAL A 3 -6.29 29.45 -2.01
CA VAL A 3 -7.04 28.20 -2.18
C VAL A 3 -6.03 27.05 -2.23
N HIS A 4 -5.37 26.76 -1.12
CA HIS A 4 -4.52 25.58 -0.93
C HIS A 4 -5.09 24.66 0.16
N ASP A 5 -6.38 24.84 0.45
CA ASP A 5 -7.20 23.98 1.31
C ASP A 5 -8.35 23.39 0.47
N ARG A 6 -8.03 22.63 -0.58
CA ARG A 6 -9.02 21.78 -1.24
C ARG A 6 -8.39 20.43 -1.54
N GLU A 7 -9.04 19.40 -1.02
CA GLU A 7 -8.69 17.99 -0.92
C GLU A 7 -8.58 17.26 -2.28
N GLU A 8 -7.99 17.88 -3.30
CA GLU A 8 -8.15 17.49 -4.70
C GLU A 8 -6.81 17.19 -5.39
N GLU A 9 -6.14 16.14 -4.95
CA GLU A 9 -5.32 15.31 -5.86
C GLU A 9 -5.52 13.83 -5.49
N VAL A 10 -6.75 13.34 -5.61
CA VAL A 10 -7.04 11.89 -5.51
C VAL A 10 -6.60 11.20 -6.80
N THR A 11 -5.30 11.17 -7.06
CA THR A 11 -4.70 10.54 -8.26
C THR A 11 -4.39 9.05 -8.06
N MET A 12 -4.60 8.53 -6.86
CA MET A 12 -4.22 7.17 -6.50
C MET A 12 -5.46 6.29 -6.31
N LEU A 13 -5.60 5.30 -7.19
CA LEU A 13 -6.64 4.28 -7.11
C LEU A 13 -6.45 3.50 -5.80
N LYS A 14 -7.54 3.17 -5.09
CA LYS A 14 -7.51 2.30 -3.91
C LYS A 14 -8.28 1.02 -4.19
N ARG A 15 -7.96 -0.04 -3.47
CA ARG A 15 -8.59 -1.35 -3.56
C ARG A 15 -8.97 -1.84 -2.17
N CYS A 16 -10.18 -2.37 -2.06
CA CYS A 16 -10.63 -3.05 -0.86
C CYS A 16 -9.93 -4.43 -0.74
N PRO A 17 -9.31 -4.76 0.41
CA PRO A 17 -8.65 -6.06 0.61
C PRO A 17 -9.64 -7.24 0.74
N LYS A 18 -10.88 -7.01 1.19
CA LYS A 18 -11.92 -8.05 1.31
C LYS A 18 -12.68 -8.30 0.02
N ASP A 19 -13.26 -7.25 -0.56
CA ASP A 19 -14.17 -7.37 -1.70
C ASP A 19 -13.46 -7.22 -3.05
N GLY A 20 -12.21 -6.75 -3.05
CA GLY A 20 -11.45 -6.45 -4.26
C GLY A 20 -11.98 -5.26 -5.07
N THR A 21 -13.02 -4.56 -4.60
CA THR A 21 -13.62 -3.41 -5.29
C THR A 21 -12.63 -2.24 -5.32
N TYR A 22 -12.48 -1.61 -6.48
CA TYR A 22 -11.68 -0.40 -6.63
C TYR A 22 -12.52 0.82 -6.26
N THR A 23 -11.91 1.74 -5.52
CA THR A 23 -12.55 3.00 -5.11
C THR A 23 -11.51 4.11 -4.98
N LEU A 24 -11.98 5.35 -4.99
CA LEU A 24 -11.18 6.54 -4.70
C LEU A 24 -11.35 6.98 -3.23
N THR A 25 -12.39 6.48 -2.57
CA THR A 25 -12.72 6.78 -1.16
C THR A 25 -11.79 6.05 -0.19
N ALA A 26 -11.59 6.59 1.01
CA ALA A 26 -10.78 5.93 2.04
C ALA A 26 -11.43 4.63 2.57
N ALA A 27 -12.76 4.58 2.63
CA ALA A 27 -13.53 3.42 3.06
C ALA A 27 -14.24 2.74 1.88
N CYS A 28 -14.32 1.41 1.89
CA CYS A 28 -15.06 0.64 0.90
C CYS A 28 -16.57 0.87 1.05
N PRO A 29 -17.32 1.15 -0.03
CA PRO A 29 -18.77 1.36 0.05
C PRO A 29 -19.58 0.09 0.37
N LYS A 30 -18.99 -1.10 0.25
CA LYS A 30 -19.68 -2.39 0.48
C LYS A 30 -19.42 -2.95 1.87
N CYS A 31 -18.15 -3.10 2.25
CA CYS A 31 -17.77 -3.68 3.54
C CYS A 31 -17.34 -2.65 4.59
N SER A 32 -17.36 -1.34 4.29
CA SER A 32 -16.90 -0.24 5.16
C SER A 32 -15.43 -0.31 5.62
N GLU A 33 -14.64 -1.20 5.02
CA GLU A 33 -13.26 -1.43 5.43
C GLU A 33 -12.28 -0.41 4.82
N LYS A 34 -11.13 -0.22 5.48
CA LYS A 34 -10.08 0.68 5.02
C LYS A 34 -9.49 0.16 3.71
N THR A 35 -9.52 1.01 2.69
CA THR A 35 -9.00 0.69 1.36
C THR A 35 -7.49 0.92 1.31
N LEU A 36 -6.79 0.11 0.51
CA LEU A 36 -5.34 0.12 0.40
C LEU A 36 -4.92 0.50 -1.02
N THR A 37 -3.73 1.06 -1.17
CA THR A 37 -3.16 1.33 -2.49
C THR A 37 -2.80 0.01 -3.18
N PRO A 38 -3.32 -0.27 -4.40
CA PRO A 38 -3.01 -1.47 -5.16
C PRO A 38 -1.67 -1.35 -5.92
N HIS A 39 -1.15 -0.13 -6.08
CA HIS A 39 0.12 0.10 -6.76
C HIS A 39 1.27 -0.51 -5.96
N PRO A 40 2.17 -1.27 -6.60
CA PRO A 40 3.32 -1.84 -5.92
C PRO A 40 4.30 -0.75 -5.45
N PRO A 41 5.10 -1.02 -4.41
CA PRO A 41 6.16 -0.11 -4.00
C PRO A 41 7.21 0.03 -5.12
N LYS A 42 7.83 1.21 -5.21
CA LYS A 42 8.88 1.49 -6.20
C LYS A 42 10.07 0.55 -5.99
N TYR A 43 10.48 -0.14 -7.06
CA TYR A 43 11.68 -0.98 -7.05
C TYR A 43 12.95 -0.16 -7.34
N SER A 44 14.06 -0.55 -6.71
CA SER A 44 15.38 0.03 -6.96
C SER A 44 16.44 -1.07 -6.90
N VAL A 45 17.38 -1.08 -7.84
CA VAL A 45 18.48 -2.06 -7.87
C VAL A 45 19.33 -2.07 -6.59
N PRO A 46 19.79 -0.93 -6.03
CA PRO A 46 20.65 -0.92 -4.85
C PRO A 46 19.92 -1.12 -3.51
N ASP A 47 18.65 -1.57 -3.51
CA ASP A 47 17.74 -1.59 -2.35
C ASP A 47 18.41 -1.89 -0.99
N LYS A 48 18.64 -0.82 -0.22
CA LYS A 48 19.35 -0.85 1.08
C LYS A 48 18.60 -1.68 2.13
N LEU A 49 17.29 -1.85 1.99
CA LEU A 49 16.45 -2.54 2.95
C LEU A 49 16.16 -4.00 2.56
N ALA A 50 16.72 -4.49 1.46
CA ALA A 50 16.46 -5.83 0.93
C ALA A 50 16.82 -6.95 1.92
N VAL A 51 17.84 -6.77 2.76
CA VAL A 51 18.24 -7.77 3.77
C VAL A 51 17.17 -7.87 4.86
N TYR A 52 16.77 -6.75 5.46
CA TYR A 52 15.76 -6.71 6.51
C TYR A 52 14.40 -7.21 6.02
N ARG A 53 14.00 -6.83 4.80
CA ARG A 53 12.73 -7.28 4.22
C ARG A 53 12.70 -8.79 3.97
N ARG A 54 13.83 -9.40 3.58
CA ARG A 54 13.94 -10.86 3.43
C ARG A 54 13.86 -11.57 4.79
N LYS A 55 14.57 -11.06 5.79
CA LYS A 55 14.51 -11.59 7.17
C LYS A 55 13.10 -11.56 7.74
N ALA A 56 12.38 -10.45 7.57
CA ALA A 56 11.01 -10.31 8.07
C ALA A 56 10.00 -11.20 7.32
N LYS A 57 10.24 -11.47 6.02
CA LYS A 57 9.34 -12.28 5.20
C LYS A 57 9.58 -13.79 5.35
N TYR A 58 10.83 -14.19 5.56
CA TYR A 58 11.24 -15.60 5.63
C TYR A 58 12.10 -15.86 6.88
N PRO A 59 11.56 -15.68 8.10
CA PRO A 59 12.30 -15.96 9.33
C PRO A 59 12.80 -17.41 9.41
N GLU A 60 12.06 -18.36 8.83
CA GLU A 60 12.37 -19.79 8.82
C GLU A 60 13.65 -20.14 8.05
N LEU A 61 14.00 -19.40 7.00
CA LEU A 61 15.22 -19.62 6.22
C LEU A 61 16.49 -19.20 6.95
N GLU A 62 16.38 -18.29 7.94
CA GLU A 62 17.50 -17.93 8.80
C GLU A 62 17.71 -18.95 9.92
N ALA A 63 16.66 -19.63 10.37
CA ALA A 63 16.74 -20.62 11.45
C ALA A 63 17.46 -21.92 11.03
N THR A 64 17.47 -22.22 9.73
CA THR A 64 18.09 -23.42 9.16
C THR A 64 19.56 -23.23 8.76
N LYS A 65 20.14 -22.06 9.02
CA LYS A 65 21.48 -21.66 8.56
C LYS A 65 22.48 -21.65 9.71
#